data_AF-A0A2S9GYV5-F1
#
_entry.id   AF-A0A2S9GYV5-F1
#
_cell.length_a   1.000
_cell.length_b   1.000
_cell.length_c   1.000
_cell.angle_alpha   90.00
_cell.angle_beta   90.00
_cell.angle_gamma   90.00
#
_symmetry.space_group_name_H-M   'P 1'
#
loop_
_entity.id
_entity.type
_entity.pdbx_description
1 polymer ?
#
loop_
_entity_poly.entity_id
_entity_poly.type
_entity_poly.pdbx_seq_one_letter_code
_entity_poly.pdbx_strand_id
1 'polypeptide(L)'
;MSAVRIKLCSFFLTLVMFILSSGALATPVTENGLRLATQIDNLHVEQHWPAGVHVNWESGEPDGRHVGTSGKHTHCSAFVASAAKSLGIYILRPPEHSPILLANAQFDWLAAGETSTQGWRLAESGIEAQALANQGNLVVAVYKNRKNDKPGHIAIVRPDTKSDAEIMQDGPQITQAGLKNFQSTSLKVGFAGHPGAFINNKVRYYAHQVSFAP
;
A
#
# COMPACT_ATOMS: atom_id res chain seq x y z
N MET A 1 56.41 -28.82 -59.67
CA MET A 1 55.12 -29.46 -59.33
C MET A 1 54.38 -28.54 -58.38
N SER A 2 53.23 -28.03 -58.82
CA SER A 2 52.37 -27.05 -58.14
C SER A 2 51.59 -27.65 -56.97
N ALA A 3 51.39 -26.89 -55.88
CA ALA A 3 50.26 -27.01 -54.95
C ALA A 3 50.08 -25.66 -54.22
N VAL A 4 49.21 -24.78 -54.74
CA VAL A 4 47.85 -24.46 -54.26
C VAL A 4 47.81 -23.70 -52.92
N ARG A 5 47.44 -22.41 -53.02
CA ARG A 5 47.05 -21.51 -51.92
C ARG A 5 45.63 -21.86 -51.46
N ILE A 6 45.41 -21.96 -50.15
CA ILE A 6 44.07 -21.94 -49.55
C ILE A 6 43.94 -20.65 -48.74
N LYS A 7 43.11 -19.73 -49.23
CA LYS A 7 42.63 -18.56 -48.48
C LYS A 7 41.55 -19.04 -47.52
N LEU A 8 41.78 -18.93 -46.21
CA LEU A 8 40.72 -19.08 -45.22
C LEU A 8 39.95 -17.76 -45.14
N CYS A 9 38.74 -17.73 -45.70
CA CYS A 9 37.76 -16.69 -45.41
C CYS A 9 37.20 -16.95 -44.01
N SER A 10 37.53 -16.10 -43.03
CA SER A 10 36.85 -16.08 -41.74
C SER A 10 35.45 -15.50 -41.90
N PHE A 11 34.44 -16.36 -41.80
CA PHE A 11 33.04 -15.97 -41.71
C PHE A 11 32.75 -15.60 -40.25
N PHE A 12 32.65 -14.31 -39.93
CA PHE A 12 32.17 -13.86 -38.63
C PHE A 12 30.64 -13.97 -38.61
N LEU A 13 30.11 -14.98 -37.92
CA LEU A 13 28.68 -15.15 -37.69
C LEU A 13 28.32 -14.35 -36.43
N THR A 14 27.85 -13.12 -36.58
CA THR A 14 27.37 -12.30 -35.46
C THR A 14 26.00 -12.80 -35.01
N LEU A 15 25.97 -13.59 -33.94
CA LEU A 15 24.73 -14.03 -33.30
C LEU A 15 24.11 -12.83 -32.55
N VAL A 16 23.07 -12.22 -33.12
CA VAL A 16 22.26 -11.21 -32.44
C VAL A 16 21.32 -11.93 -31.48
N MET A 17 21.68 -11.97 -30.19
CA MET A 17 20.75 -12.35 -29.13
C MET A 17 19.70 -11.24 -28.97
N PHE A 18 18.48 -11.49 -29.44
CA PHE A 18 17.31 -10.72 -29.03
C PHE A 18 17.02 -11.03 -27.56
N ILE A 19 17.42 -10.14 -26.66
CA ILE A 19 16.93 -10.14 -25.28
C ILE A 19 15.50 -9.61 -25.34
N LEU A 20 14.52 -10.51 -25.33
CA LEU A 20 13.13 -10.16 -25.05
C LEU A 20 13.07 -9.65 -23.60
N SER A 21 13.07 -8.33 -23.42
CA SER A 21 12.71 -7.73 -22.13
C SER A 21 11.25 -8.10 -21.85
N SER A 22 11.06 -9.14 -21.03
CA SER A 22 9.77 -9.44 -20.43
C SER A 22 9.42 -8.29 -19.49
N GLY A 23 8.73 -7.26 -19.99
CA GLY A 23 8.02 -6.35 -19.12
C GLY A 23 7.04 -7.18 -18.31
N ALA A 24 7.32 -7.38 -17.02
CA ALA A 24 6.48 -8.21 -16.16
C ALA A 24 5.06 -7.62 -16.13
N LEU A 25 4.10 -8.48 -16.47
CA LEU A 25 2.70 -8.11 -16.63
C LEU A 25 2.04 -7.85 -15.27
N ALA A 26 1.05 -6.95 -15.24
CA ALA A 26 0.25 -6.71 -14.05
C ALA A 26 -0.42 -8.01 -13.56
N THR A 27 -0.45 -8.21 -12.24
CA THR A 27 -1.23 -9.31 -11.65
C THR A 27 -2.73 -9.03 -11.87
N PRO A 28 -3.52 -9.96 -12.45
CA PRO A 28 -4.95 -9.74 -12.64
C PRO A 28 -5.71 -9.50 -11.33
N VAL A 29 -6.72 -8.63 -11.36
CA VAL A 29 -7.64 -8.44 -10.23
C VAL A 29 -8.71 -9.54 -10.27
N THR A 30 -8.82 -10.32 -9.19
CA THR A 30 -9.81 -11.40 -9.09
C THR A 30 -11.18 -10.86 -8.68
N GLU A 31 -12.20 -11.72 -8.71
CA GLU A 31 -13.53 -11.37 -8.17
C GLU A 31 -13.46 -10.95 -6.70
N ASN A 32 -12.63 -11.63 -5.88
CA ASN A 32 -12.41 -11.23 -4.48
C ASN A 32 -11.68 -9.89 -4.38
N GLY A 33 -10.74 -9.60 -5.29
CA GLY A 33 -10.15 -8.26 -5.43
C GLY A 33 -11.23 -7.21 -5.72
N LEU A 34 -12.13 -7.46 -6.66
CA LEU A 34 -13.24 -6.54 -6.96
C LEU A 34 -14.18 -6.37 -5.76
N ARG A 35 -14.54 -7.44 -5.05
CA ARG A 35 -15.35 -7.39 -3.81
C ARG A 35 -14.68 -6.53 -2.74
N LEU A 36 -13.37 -6.70 -2.53
CA LEU A 36 -12.57 -5.88 -1.62
C LEU A 36 -12.63 -4.40 -2.01
N ALA A 37 -12.38 -4.08 -3.28
CA ALA A 37 -12.40 -2.71 -3.78
C ALA A 37 -13.77 -2.06 -3.53
N THR A 38 -14.87 -2.74 -3.84
CA THR A 38 -16.23 -2.24 -3.59
C THR A 38 -16.48 -1.98 -2.10
N GLN A 39 -16.09 -2.89 -1.21
CA GLN A 39 -16.29 -2.70 0.23
C GLN A 39 -15.50 -1.50 0.78
N ILE A 40 -14.27 -1.30 0.30
CA ILE A 40 -13.44 -0.15 0.65
C ILE A 40 -14.05 1.15 0.08
N ASP A 41 -14.47 1.14 -1.18
CA ASP A 41 -15.03 2.31 -1.86
C ASP A 41 -16.35 2.78 -1.23
N ASN A 42 -17.15 1.85 -0.68
CA ASN A 42 -18.37 2.15 0.09
C ASN A 42 -18.12 2.87 1.42
N LEU A 43 -16.86 2.99 1.86
CA LEU A 43 -16.51 3.85 3.00
C LEU A 43 -16.45 5.33 2.60
N HIS A 44 -16.50 5.66 1.32
CA HIS A 44 -16.59 7.04 0.82
C HIS A 44 -15.52 7.95 1.42
N VAL A 45 -14.25 7.52 1.37
CA VAL A 45 -13.12 8.20 2.04
C VAL A 45 -12.93 9.65 1.59
N GLU A 46 -13.38 10.03 0.40
CA GLU A 46 -13.28 11.42 -0.06
C GLU A 46 -14.30 12.36 0.59
N GLN A 47 -15.39 11.79 1.12
CA GLN A 47 -16.47 12.51 1.82
C GLN A 47 -16.33 12.41 3.34
N HIS A 48 -15.76 11.31 3.84
CA HIS A 48 -15.55 11.06 5.26
C HIS A 48 -14.09 11.29 5.68
N TRP A 49 -13.82 11.31 6.98
CA TRP A 49 -12.49 11.60 7.55
C TRP A 49 -11.84 12.91 7.02
N PRO A 50 -12.57 14.04 6.96
CA PRO A 50 -11.98 15.30 6.52
C PRO A 50 -10.84 15.76 7.44
N ALA A 51 -9.78 16.28 6.83
CA ALA A 51 -8.67 16.85 7.58
C ALA A 51 -9.10 18.11 8.36
N GLY A 52 -8.47 18.33 9.52
CA GLY A 52 -8.65 19.56 10.30
C GLY A 52 -9.86 19.59 11.23
N VAL A 53 -10.67 18.53 11.28
CA VAL A 53 -11.81 18.41 12.21
C VAL A 53 -11.74 17.12 13.02
N HIS A 54 -12.41 17.10 14.17
CA HIS A 54 -12.59 15.88 14.95
C HIS A 54 -13.66 15.00 14.28
N VAL A 55 -13.43 13.69 14.21
CA VAL A 55 -14.36 12.72 13.59
C VAL A 55 -14.62 11.53 14.51
N ASN A 56 -15.78 10.90 14.36
CA ASN A 56 -15.96 9.53 14.83
C ASN A 56 -15.01 8.63 14.03
N TRP A 57 -14.10 7.92 14.71
CA TRP A 57 -13.05 7.16 14.02
C TRP A 57 -13.62 6.05 13.12
N GLU A 58 -14.76 5.47 13.50
CA GLU A 58 -15.37 4.34 12.85
C GLU A 58 -16.17 4.76 11.62
N SER A 59 -17.00 5.80 11.71
CA SER A 59 -17.77 6.28 10.55
C SER A 59 -17.04 7.31 9.69
N GLY A 60 -16.05 8.00 10.25
CA GLY A 60 -15.38 9.13 9.62
C GLY A 60 -16.19 10.42 9.62
N GLU A 61 -17.37 10.43 10.23
CA GLU A 61 -18.24 11.61 10.31
C GLU A 61 -17.71 12.64 11.32
N PRO A 62 -17.70 13.94 10.99
CA PRO A 62 -17.43 14.99 11.96
C PRO A 62 -18.41 14.93 13.13
N ASP A 63 -17.91 15.00 14.36
CA ASP A 63 -18.75 14.91 15.57
C ASP A 63 -18.92 16.24 16.31
N GLY A 64 -18.53 17.35 15.66
CA GLY A 64 -18.67 18.71 16.19
C GLY A 64 -17.71 19.07 17.33
N ARG A 65 -16.83 18.15 17.78
CA ARG A 65 -15.85 18.45 18.82
C ARG A 65 -14.76 19.37 18.30
N HIS A 66 -14.31 20.26 19.18
CA HIS A 66 -13.23 21.19 18.86
C HIS A 66 -11.88 20.47 18.78
N VAL A 67 -11.08 20.84 17.78
CA VAL A 67 -9.72 20.32 17.61
C VAL A 67 -8.77 21.19 18.43
N GLY A 68 -8.53 20.78 19.68
CA GLY A 68 -7.87 21.61 20.70
C GLY A 68 -6.35 21.82 20.57
N THR A 69 -5.69 21.29 19.54
CA THR A 69 -4.22 21.45 19.38
C THR A 69 -3.82 22.00 18.02
N SER A 70 -2.76 22.81 18.01
CA SER A 70 -2.14 23.30 16.79
C SER A 70 -1.44 22.15 16.05
N GLY A 71 -1.84 21.89 14.80
CA GLY A 71 -1.29 20.79 14.00
C GLY A 71 -2.14 20.43 12.79
N LYS A 72 -1.59 19.61 11.91
CA LYS A 72 -2.33 18.98 10.80
C LYS A 72 -3.03 17.74 11.34
N HIS A 73 -4.35 17.81 11.47
CA HIS A 73 -5.18 16.70 11.95
C HIS A 73 -5.67 15.89 10.76
N THR A 74 -5.11 14.70 10.56
CA THR A 74 -5.52 13.77 9.52
C THR A 74 -5.84 12.42 10.15
N HIS A 75 -6.63 11.62 9.44
CA HIS A 75 -7.27 10.45 10.05
C HIS A 75 -6.89 9.14 9.36
N CYS A 76 -5.70 9.10 8.73
CA CYS A 76 -5.20 7.94 7.99
C CYS A 76 -5.37 6.61 8.75
N SER A 77 -4.91 6.57 10.00
CA SER A 77 -5.00 5.38 10.87
C SER A 77 -6.43 5.01 11.28
N ALA A 78 -7.31 6.00 11.47
CA ALA A 78 -8.72 5.77 11.77
C ALA A 78 -9.47 5.20 10.57
N PHE A 79 -9.23 5.73 9.36
CA PHE A 79 -9.78 5.19 8.12
C PHE A 79 -9.37 3.72 7.91
N VAL A 80 -8.07 3.41 8.05
CA VAL A 80 -7.60 2.01 7.92
C VAL A 80 -8.22 1.12 8.99
N ALA A 81 -8.36 1.61 10.23
CA ALA A 81 -9.01 0.86 11.30
C ALA A 81 -10.49 0.60 11.05
N SER A 82 -11.22 1.57 10.50
CA SER A 82 -12.61 1.44 10.10
C SER A 82 -12.77 0.42 8.98
N ALA A 83 -11.95 0.51 7.94
CA ALA A 83 -11.96 -0.45 6.83
C ALA A 83 -11.63 -1.88 7.29
N ALA A 84 -10.63 -2.04 8.15
CA ALA A 84 -10.35 -3.36 8.73
C ALA A 84 -11.55 -3.87 9.55
N LYS A 85 -12.19 -3.01 10.35
CA LYS A 85 -13.35 -3.37 11.15
C LYS A 85 -14.54 -3.81 10.27
N SER A 86 -14.83 -3.11 9.19
CA SER A 86 -15.93 -3.48 8.28
C SER A 86 -15.72 -4.83 7.60
N LEU A 87 -14.46 -5.27 7.48
CA LEU A 87 -14.04 -6.58 6.99
C LEU A 87 -13.95 -7.66 8.09
N GLY A 88 -14.31 -7.34 9.33
CA GLY A 88 -14.16 -8.26 10.47
C GLY A 88 -12.71 -8.49 10.90
N ILE A 89 -11.77 -7.67 10.42
CA ILE A 89 -10.35 -7.77 10.70
C ILE A 89 -9.97 -6.79 11.82
N TYR A 90 -9.16 -7.26 12.76
CA TYR A 90 -8.60 -6.39 13.78
C TYR A 90 -7.27 -5.79 13.31
N ILE A 91 -7.14 -4.48 13.50
CA ILE A 91 -5.87 -3.75 13.50
C ILE A 91 -5.93 -2.81 14.70
N LEU A 92 -4.79 -2.51 15.33
CA LEU A 92 -4.72 -1.60 16.46
C LEU A 92 -5.50 -0.31 16.19
N ARG A 93 -6.50 -0.01 17.03
CA ARG A 93 -7.48 1.05 16.81
C ARG A 93 -8.10 1.56 18.11
N PRO A 94 -8.81 2.71 18.08
CA PRO A 94 -9.67 3.12 19.20
C PRO A 94 -10.89 2.20 19.37
N PRO A 95 -11.49 2.14 20.57
CA PRO A 95 -11.06 2.83 21.79
C PRO A 95 -9.89 2.13 22.52
N GLU A 96 -9.48 0.94 22.11
CA GLU A 96 -8.44 0.16 22.79
C GLU A 96 -7.06 0.85 22.74
N HIS A 97 -6.83 1.72 21.75
CA HIS A 97 -5.65 2.56 21.65
C HIS A 97 -6.00 4.03 21.32
N SER A 98 -5.19 4.96 21.84
CA SER A 98 -5.33 6.39 21.54
C SER A 98 -5.18 6.67 20.03
N PRO A 99 -5.97 7.58 19.45
CA PRO A 99 -5.79 8.01 18.06
C PRO A 99 -4.52 8.87 17.86
N ILE A 100 -3.92 9.38 18.93
CA ILE A 100 -2.70 10.19 18.87
C ILE A 100 -1.53 9.30 18.42
N LEU A 101 -0.87 9.69 17.32
CA LEU A 101 0.26 8.97 16.72
C LEU A 101 -0.05 7.51 16.35
N LEU A 102 -1.32 7.17 16.16
CA LEU A 102 -1.78 5.79 15.97
C LEU A 102 -1.14 5.10 14.77
N ALA A 103 -0.80 5.79 13.67
CA ALA A 103 -0.09 5.19 12.54
C ALA A 103 1.30 4.65 12.92
N ASN A 104 2.02 5.30 13.85
CA ASN A 104 3.29 4.78 14.37
C ASN A 104 3.04 3.55 15.25
N ALA A 105 2.00 3.58 16.08
CA ALA A 105 1.65 2.45 16.94
C ALA A 105 1.18 1.24 16.11
N GLN A 106 0.41 1.46 15.04
CA GLN A 106 0.00 0.43 14.07
C GLN A 106 1.21 -0.17 13.36
N PHE A 107 2.22 0.63 13.00
CA PHE A 107 3.48 0.11 12.45
C PHE A 107 4.16 -0.86 13.42
N ASP A 108 4.34 -0.45 14.68
CA ASP A 108 5.02 -1.28 15.68
C ASP A 108 4.22 -2.54 16.01
N TRP A 109 2.90 -2.41 16.11
CA TRP A 109 1.98 -3.51 16.38
C TRP A 109 1.97 -4.54 15.24
N LEU A 110 1.92 -4.10 13.98
CA LEU A 110 2.02 -4.98 12.81
C LEU A 110 3.37 -5.72 12.79
N ALA A 111 4.47 -5.00 13.05
CA ALA A 111 5.80 -5.58 13.07
C ALA A 111 5.99 -6.61 14.22
N ALA A 112 5.39 -6.37 15.38
CA ALA A 112 5.38 -7.34 16.47
C ALA A 112 4.53 -8.59 16.11
N GLY A 113 3.45 -8.39 15.37
CA GLY A 113 2.53 -9.43 14.92
C GLY A 113 3.08 -10.39 13.85
N GLU A 114 4.19 -10.05 13.18
CA GLU A 114 4.87 -10.90 12.18
C GLU A 114 5.29 -12.29 12.71
N THR A 115 5.25 -12.49 14.04
CA THR A 115 5.61 -13.76 14.70
C THR A 115 4.43 -14.56 15.28
N SER A 116 3.17 -14.23 14.97
CA SER A 116 1.91 -15.04 15.06
C SER A 116 0.71 -14.43 15.83
N THR A 117 -0.47 -15.01 15.53
CA THR A 117 -1.82 -14.99 16.18
C THR A 117 -2.93 -14.11 15.57
N GLN A 118 -2.65 -13.11 14.73
CA GLN A 118 -3.71 -12.18 14.27
C GLN A 118 -3.88 -12.08 12.75
N GLY A 119 -3.38 -13.06 11.99
CA GLY A 119 -3.63 -13.20 10.54
C GLY A 119 -2.92 -12.20 9.63
N TRP A 120 -2.21 -11.20 10.17
CA TRP A 120 -1.37 -10.29 9.40
C TRP A 120 -0.03 -10.93 9.06
N ARG A 121 0.41 -10.77 7.81
CA ARG A 121 1.73 -11.18 7.33
C ARG A 121 2.43 -10.03 6.63
N LEU A 122 3.76 -9.99 6.73
CA LEU A 122 4.57 -9.07 5.93
C LEU A 122 4.47 -9.47 4.44
N ALA A 123 4.38 -8.47 3.57
CA ALA A 123 4.65 -8.61 2.14
C ALA A 123 6.01 -7.98 1.83
N GLU A 124 6.84 -8.68 1.08
CA GLU A 124 8.27 -8.39 0.87
C GLU A 124 8.50 -7.14 0.02
N SER A 125 7.51 -6.77 -0.80
CA SER A 125 7.63 -5.66 -1.74
C SER A 125 6.28 -5.01 -2.06
N GLY A 126 6.33 -3.84 -2.70
CA GLY A 126 5.13 -3.22 -3.26
C GLY A 126 4.47 -4.06 -4.35
N ILE A 127 5.25 -4.82 -5.13
CA ILE A 127 4.73 -5.72 -6.16
C ILE A 127 3.91 -6.83 -5.51
N GLU A 128 4.46 -7.48 -4.47
CA GLU A 128 3.72 -8.50 -3.73
C GLU A 128 2.49 -7.91 -3.04
N ALA A 129 2.61 -6.71 -2.44
CA ALA A 129 1.50 -6.02 -1.81
C ALA A 129 0.34 -5.75 -2.78
N GLN A 130 0.63 -5.27 -3.99
CA GLN A 130 -0.37 -5.07 -5.04
C GLN A 130 -1.00 -6.40 -5.47
N ALA A 131 -0.17 -7.43 -5.69
CA ALA A 131 -0.65 -8.75 -6.07
C ALA A 131 -1.62 -9.31 -5.00
N LEU A 132 -1.32 -9.17 -3.72
CA LEU A 132 -2.18 -9.64 -2.64
C LEU A 132 -3.50 -8.88 -2.54
N ALA A 133 -3.47 -7.56 -2.73
CA ALA A 133 -4.69 -6.76 -2.82
C ALA A 133 -5.54 -7.21 -4.01
N ASN A 134 -4.93 -7.45 -5.17
CA ASN A 134 -5.60 -7.95 -6.37
C ASN A 134 -6.24 -9.34 -6.16
N GLN A 135 -5.72 -10.15 -5.23
CA GLN A 135 -6.29 -11.43 -4.81
C GLN A 135 -7.38 -11.30 -3.73
N GLY A 136 -7.70 -10.08 -3.28
CA GLY A 136 -8.73 -9.81 -2.27
C GLY A 136 -8.26 -9.84 -0.82
N ASN A 137 -6.94 -9.79 -0.57
CA ASN A 137 -6.43 -9.60 0.79
C ASN A 137 -6.51 -8.12 1.18
N LEU A 138 -6.84 -7.83 2.44
CA LEU A 138 -6.68 -6.48 2.96
C LEU A 138 -5.18 -6.22 3.13
N VAL A 139 -4.65 -5.25 2.41
CA VAL A 139 -3.23 -4.91 2.45
C VAL A 139 -3.05 -3.48 2.91
N VAL A 140 -2.18 -3.23 3.88
CA VAL A 140 -1.87 -1.89 4.37
C VAL A 140 -0.42 -1.52 4.05
N ALA A 141 -0.20 -0.31 3.58
CA ALA A 141 1.11 0.31 3.45
C ALA A 141 1.32 1.23 4.65
N VAL A 142 2.36 0.98 5.46
CA VAL A 142 2.57 1.68 6.74
C VAL A 142 3.99 2.22 6.85
N TYR A 143 4.11 3.43 7.37
CA TYR A 143 5.37 4.13 7.64
C TYR A 143 5.35 4.72 9.04
N LYS A 144 6.38 4.38 9.83
CA LYS A 144 6.65 5.02 11.12
C LYS A 144 7.60 6.21 10.95
N ASN A 145 7.25 7.33 11.55
CA ASN A 145 8.12 8.49 11.58
C ASN A 145 9.36 8.23 12.45
N ARG A 146 10.53 8.69 12.01
CA ARG A 146 11.78 8.59 12.79
C ARG A 146 11.77 9.48 14.04
N LYS A 147 10.98 10.55 14.03
CA LYS A 147 10.78 11.43 15.19
C LYS A 147 9.57 10.95 15.96
N ASN A 148 9.78 10.54 17.22
CA ASN A 148 8.74 9.92 18.05
C ASN A 148 7.55 10.85 18.34
N ASP A 149 7.73 12.17 18.23
CA ASP A 149 6.69 13.19 18.43
C ASP A 149 5.96 13.56 17.13
N LYS A 150 6.29 12.93 15.99
CA LYS A 150 5.68 13.20 14.69
C LYS A 150 4.86 12.01 14.19
N PRO A 151 3.70 12.27 13.55
CA PRO A 151 2.87 11.20 13.03
C PRO A 151 3.59 10.46 11.89
N GLY A 152 3.40 9.15 11.86
CA GLY A 152 3.62 8.32 10.69
C GLY A 152 2.44 8.42 9.73
N HIS A 153 2.36 7.47 8.79
CA HIS A 153 1.26 7.40 7.84
C HIS A 153 0.95 5.94 7.50
N ILE A 154 -0.32 5.67 7.23
CA ILE A 154 -0.82 4.35 6.84
C ILE A 154 -1.92 4.53 5.80
N ALA A 155 -1.96 3.64 4.83
CA ALA A 155 -2.97 3.61 3.76
C ALA A 155 -3.30 2.17 3.42
N ILE A 156 -4.41 1.94 2.70
CA ILE A 156 -4.77 0.62 2.18
C ILE A 156 -4.22 0.52 0.76
N VAL A 157 -3.48 -0.54 0.44
CA VAL A 157 -3.18 -0.91 -0.94
C VAL A 157 -4.45 -1.47 -1.55
N ARG A 158 -5.00 -0.77 -2.55
CA ARG A 158 -6.25 -1.16 -3.20
C ARG A 158 -5.96 -2.01 -4.43
N PRO A 159 -6.89 -2.90 -4.83
CA PRO A 159 -6.79 -3.61 -6.09
C PRO A 159 -6.66 -2.65 -7.29
N ASP A 160 -5.72 -2.95 -8.19
CA ASP A 160 -5.42 -2.17 -9.39
C ASP A 160 -4.59 -2.98 -10.40
N THR A 161 -4.61 -2.59 -11.67
CA THR A 161 -3.89 -3.26 -12.76
C THR A 161 -2.52 -2.64 -13.06
N LYS A 162 -1.91 -1.90 -12.12
CA LYS A 162 -0.53 -1.41 -12.28
C LYS A 162 0.42 -2.56 -12.63
N SER A 163 1.25 -2.33 -13.64
CA SER A 163 2.39 -3.19 -13.96
C SER A 163 3.49 -3.09 -12.91
N ASP A 164 4.38 -4.08 -12.87
CA ASP A 164 5.54 -4.06 -11.97
C ASP A 164 6.40 -2.81 -12.19
N ALA A 165 6.53 -2.35 -13.44
CA ALA A 165 7.26 -1.13 -13.78
C ALA A 165 6.64 0.13 -13.13
N GLU A 166 5.32 0.28 -13.21
CA GLU A 166 4.60 1.40 -12.60
C GLU A 166 4.62 1.33 -11.07
N ILE A 167 4.63 0.11 -10.50
CA ILE A 167 4.78 -0.10 -9.06
C ILE A 167 6.20 0.25 -8.60
N MET A 168 7.23 -0.12 -9.35
CA MET A 168 8.61 0.29 -9.04
C MET A 168 8.79 1.82 -9.11
N GLN A 169 8.11 2.48 -10.05
CA GLN A 169 8.25 3.92 -10.26
C GLN A 169 7.48 4.76 -9.23
N ASP A 170 6.25 4.36 -8.88
CA ASP A 170 5.32 5.17 -8.09
C ASP A 170 4.73 4.45 -6.87
N GLY A 171 5.13 3.21 -6.63
CA GLY A 171 4.58 2.33 -5.60
C GLY A 171 3.22 1.74 -5.97
N PRO A 172 2.65 0.89 -5.10
CA PRO A 172 1.31 0.31 -5.31
C PRO A 172 0.22 1.37 -5.39
N GLN A 173 -0.94 0.99 -5.92
CA GLN A 173 -2.14 1.80 -5.86
C GLN A 173 -2.72 1.75 -4.45
N ILE A 174 -3.12 2.89 -3.92
CA ILE A 174 -3.65 3.03 -2.57
C ILE A 174 -4.97 3.81 -2.54
N THR A 175 -5.71 3.61 -1.45
CA THR A 175 -6.74 4.53 -0.97
C THR A 175 -6.32 5.07 0.40
N GLN A 176 -6.65 6.32 0.72
CA GLN A 176 -6.26 6.92 1.98
C GLN A 176 -7.17 8.06 2.46
N ALA A 177 -7.18 8.23 3.78
CA ALA A 177 -7.44 9.51 4.42
C ALA A 177 -6.11 10.21 4.74
N GLY A 178 -6.02 11.52 4.53
CA GLY A 178 -4.77 12.27 4.64
C GLY A 178 -5.03 13.77 4.73
N LEU A 179 -4.07 14.58 4.29
CA LEU A 179 -4.31 16.02 4.09
C LEU A 179 -5.29 16.26 2.95
N LYS A 180 -5.19 15.41 1.93
CA LYS A 180 -6.19 15.22 0.90
C LYS A 180 -6.53 13.74 0.93
N ASN A 181 -7.82 13.44 0.99
CA ASN A 181 -8.29 12.08 0.88
C ASN A 181 -8.28 11.67 -0.59
N PHE A 182 -8.01 10.41 -0.83
CA PHE A 182 -7.99 9.84 -2.17
C PHE A 182 -8.67 8.49 -2.13
N GLN A 183 -9.72 8.33 -2.91
CA GLN A 183 -10.27 7.01 -3.19
C GLN A 183 -9.24 6.16 -3.95
N SER A 184 -8.48 6.76 -4.86
CA SER A 184 -7.46 6.08 -5.64
C SER A 184 -6.29 7.02 -5.97
N THR A 185 -5.08 6.63 -5.57
CA THR A 185 -3.84 7.33 -5.93
C THR A 185 -2.63 6.39 -5.83
N SER A 186 -1.46 6.80 -6.30
CA SER A 186 -0.22 6.03 -6.10
C SER A 186 0.35 6.24 -4.71
N LEU A 187 1.06 5.25 -4.17
CA LEU A 187 1.76 5.37 -2.89
C LEU A 187 2.65 6.61 -2.83
N LYS A 188 3.42 6.88 -3.88
CA LYS A 188 4.32 8.04 -3.95
C LYS A 188 3.59 9.37 -3.80
N VAL A 189 2.43 9.52 -4.45
CA VAL A 189 1.59 10.72 -4.32
C VAL A 189 1.01 10.78 -2.91
N GLY A 190 0.46 9.67 -2.42
CA GLY A 190 -0.20 9.69 -1.13
C GLY A 190 0.73 9.90 0.06
N PHE A 191 1.97 9.42 -0.04
CA PHE A 191 3.01 9.56 0.98
C PHE A 191 3.92 10.79 0.74
N ALA A 192 3.54 11.72 -0.14
CA ALA A 192 4.36 12.90 -0.46
C ALA A 192 4.68 13.78 0.77
N GLY A 193 3.85 13.75 1.83
CA GLY A 193 4.13 14.40 3.12
C GLY A 193 5.26 13.74 3.93
N HIS A 194 5.71 12.55 3.52
CA HIS A 194 6.78 11.76 4.09
C HIS A 194 7.75 11.31 2.98
N PRO A 195 8.52 12.22 2.35
CA PRO A 195 9.35 11.88 1.20
C PRO A 195 10.38 10.77 1.50
N GLY A 196 10.86 10.72 2.76
CA GLY A 196 11.75 9.65 3.22
C GLY A 196 11.10 8.28 3.36
N ALA A 197 9.77 8.16 3.33
CA ALA A 197 9.05 6.89 3.34
C ALA A 197 9.22 6.16 2.00
N PHE A 198 8.98 6.86 0.89
CA PHE A 198 9.10 6.31 -0.46
C PHE A 198 10.57 6.23 -0.92
N ILE A 199 11.31 7.34 -0.86
CA ILE A 199 12.68 7.44 -1.43
C ILE A 199 13.66 6.47 -0.75
N ASN A 200 13.53 6.24 0.55
CA ASN A 200 14.46 5.39 1.31
C ASN A 200 13.92 3.97 1.55
N ASN A 201 12.86 3.56 0.82
CA ASN A 201 12.19 2.28 0.96
C ASN A 201 11.86 1.93 2.43
N LYS A 202 11.15 2.83 3.12
CA LYS A 202 10.79 2.70 4.55
C LYS A 202 9.31 2.39 4.78
N VAL A 203 8.51 2.34 3.72
CA VAL A 203 7.15 1.79 3.79
C VAL A 203 7.24 0.27 3.93
N ARG A 204 6.48 -0.29 4.87
CA ARG A 204 6.26 -1.74 5.00
C ARG A 204 4.85 -2.07 4.57
N TYR A 205 4.65 -3.30 4.09
CA TYR A 205 3.35 -3.78 3.64
C TYR A 205 2.92 -4.98 4.45
N TYR A 206 1.68 -4.97 4.91
CA TYR A 206 1.11 -6.08 5.66
C TYR A 206 -0.19 -6.51 5.03
N ALA A 207 -0.36 -7.81 4.81
CA ALA A 207 -1.55 -8.40 4.22
C ALA A 207 -2.28 -9.24 5.26
N HIS A 208 -3.61 -9.22 5.21
CA HIS A 208 -4.49 -10.09 5.97
C HIS A 208 -5.53 -10.69 5.01
N GLN A 209 -5.72 -12.00 5.10
CA GLN A 209 -6.72 -12.68 4.28
C GLN A 209 -8.13 -12.21 4.66
N VAL A 210 -8.95 -11.88 3.67
CA VAL A 210 -10.36 -11.55 3.89
C VAL A 210 -11.18 -12.80 3.63
N SER A 211 -12.07 -13.13 4.57
CA SER A 211 -13.08 -14.17 4.37
C SER A 211 -14.35 -13.53 3.81
N PHE A 212 -14.48 -13.52 2.49
CA PHE A 212 -15.75 -13.16 1.86
C PHE A 212 -16.75 -14.29 2.10
N ALA A 213 -17.94 -13.95 2.61
CA ALA A 213 -19.04 -14.91 2.59
C ALA A 213 -19.31 -15.36 1.14
N PRO A 214 -19.65 -16.64 0.91
CA PRO A 214 -19.93 -17.17 -0.41
C PRO A 214 -20.98 -16.34 -1.16
#